data_AF-A0A4Y2ESC4-F1
#
_entry.id   AF-A0A4Y2ESC4-F1
#
_cell.length_a   1.000
_cell.length_b   1.000
_cell.length_c   1.000
_cell.angle_alpha   90.00
_cell.angle_beta   90.00
_cell.angle_gamma   90.00
#
_symmetry.space_group_name_H-M   'P 1'
#
loop_
_entity.id
_entity.type
_entity.pdbx_description
1 polymer ?
#
loop_
_entity_poly.entity_id
_entity_poly.type
_entity_poly.pdbx_seq_one_letter_code
_entity_poly.pdbx_strand_id
1 'polypeptide(L)'
;MVFRLDRHSDQRRYNAPTANEIAVVFVNSDGEPPFERDIRVYPLNLQNPQQPFSNINILSPNLDPMAYPVLFPYGEPGWQPNWRCEYYEGAQGNQS
;
A
#
# COMPACT_ATOMS: atom_id res chain seq x y z
N MET A 1 4.79 0.48 9.80
CA MET A 1 5.26 0.86 8.45
C MET A 1 5.26 2.37 8.29
N VAL A 2 6.28 2.95 7.66
CA VAL A 2 6.40 4.40 7.44
C VAL A 2 6.42 4.68 5.93
N PHE A 3 5.48 5.49 5.45
CA PHE A 3 5.43 5.94 4.06
C PHE A 3 6.11 7.30 3.95
N ARG A 4 7.09 7.43 3.05
CA ARG A 4 7.69 8.73 2.73
C ARG A 4 7.17 9.20 1.37
N LEU A 5 6.65 10.41 1.34
CA LEU A 5 6.14 11.02 0.11
C LEU A 5 7.28 11.46 -0.83
N ASP A 6 8.46 11.74 -0.27
CA ASP A 6 9.64 12.18 -1.01
C ASP A 6 10.40 10.99 -1.58
N ARG A 7 10.31 10.83 -2.91
CA ARG A 7 10.94 9.76 -3.70
C ARG A 7 12.42 10.00 -3.99
N HIS A 8 12.93 11.21 -3.71
CA HIS A 8 14.34 11.57 -3.92
C HIS A 8 15.20 11.36 -2.67
N SER A 9 14.58 11.02 -1.54
CA SER A 9 15.30 10.65 -0.33
C SER A 9 15.94 9.26 -0.51
N ASP A 10 17.24 9.23 -0.83
CA ASP A 10 18.04 8.00 -0.95
C ASP A 10 17.95 7.17 0.34
N GLN A 11 17.20 6.06 0.28
CA GLN A 11 17.18 5.07 1.35
C GLN A 11 18.16 3.96 1.00
N ARG A 12 19.40 4.14 1.45
CA ARG A 12 20.40 3.08 1.45
C ARG A 12 19.88 1.83 2.17
N ARG A 13 20.38 0.68 1.72
CA ARG A 13 19.87 -0.69 1.90
C ARG A 13 19.75 -1.27 3.33
N TYR A 14 19.88 -0.48 4.40
CA TYR A 14 19.92 -0.97 5.79
C TYR A 14 19.38 0.03 6.82
N ASN A 15 18.32 0.78 6.50
CA ASN A 15 17.67 1.58 7.53
C ASN A 15 17.08 0.65 8.60
N ALA A 16 17.52 0.80 9.85
CA ALA A 16 16.88 0.13 10.97
C ALA A 16 15.39 0.55 10.99
N PRO A 17 14.46 -0.39 11.24
CA PRO A 17 13.04 -0.05 11.32
C PRO A 17 12.85 1.03 12.40
N THR A 18 12.37 2.20 11.99
CA THR A 18 12.16 3.35 12.88
C THR A 18 10.75 3.39 13.46
N ALA A 19 9.89 2.45 13.05
CA ALA A 19 8.53 2.30 13.56
C ALA A 19 8.32 0.87 14.06
N ASN A 20 7.46 0.73 15.06
CA ASN A 20 6.99 -0.57 15.51
C ASN A 20 6.25 -1.26 14.35
N GLU A 21 6.76 -2.41 13.90
CA GLU A 21 6.09 -3.25 12.90
C GLU A 21 5.21 -4.26 13.64
N ILE A 22 3.95 -4.37 13.23
CA ILE A 22 2.96 -5.26 13.82
C ILE A 22 2.51 -6.22 12.72
N ALA A 23 2.71 -7.52 12.93
CA ALA A 23 2.16 -8.56 12.07
C ALA A 23 0.81 -9.03 12.64
N VAL A 24 -0.19 -9.19 11.78
CA VAL A 24 -1.48 -9.77 12.16
C VAL A 24 -1.57 -11.17 11.57
N VAL A 25 -1.76 -12.17 12.44
CA VAL A 25 -1.98 -13.56 12.03
C VAL A 25 -3.48 -13.82 12.09
N PHE A 26 -4.05 -14.21 10.96
CA PHE A 26 -5.45 -14.62 10.88
C PHE A 26 -5.52 -16.14 10.93
N VAL A 27 -6.45 -16.67 11.73
CA VAL A 27 -6.78 -18.09 11.73
C VAL A 27 -8.11 -18.24 11.01
N ASN A 28 -8.07 -18.84 9.83
CA ASN A 28 -9.24 -19.19 9.04
C ASN A 28 -9.08 -20.62 8.52
N SER A 29 -10.19 -21.32 8.22
CA SER A 29 -10.14 -22.72 7.74
C SER A 29 -9.29 -22.85 6.47
N ASP A 30 -9.30 -21.81 5.65
CA ASP A 30 -8.68 -21.81 4.32
C ASP A 30 -7.37 -21.00 4.30
N GLY A 31 -6.94 -20.48 5.46
CA GLY A 31 -5.78 -19.61 5.58
C GLY A 31 -5.97 -18.20 4.98
N GLU A 32 -7.13 -17.92 4.40
CA GLU A 32 -7.44 -16.61 3.84
C GLU A 32 -7.70 -15.59 4.97
N PRO A 33 -7.00 -14.45 4.97
CA PRO A 33 -7.31 -13.39 5.91
C PRO A 33 -8.68 -12.77 5.62
N PRO A 34 -9.40 -12.22 6.64
CA PRO A 34 -10.72 -11.63 6.46
C PRO A 34 -10.74 -10.60 5.32
N PHE A 35 -11.81 -10.69 4.52
CA PHE A 35 -12.02 -9.78 3.39
C PHE A 35 -12.21 -8.34 3.87
N GLU A 36 -13.09 -8.11 4.84
CA GLU A 36 -13.26 -6.80 5.45
C GLU A 36 -12.15 -6.51 6.45
N ARG A 37 -11.49 -5.35 6.27
CA ARG A 37 -10.47 -4.85 7.19
C ARG A 37 -10.71 -3.37 7.46
N ASP A 38 -10.80 -3.01 8.73
CA ASP A 38 -10.76 -1.61 9.17
C ASP A 38 -9.29 -1.18 9.30
N ILE A 39 -8.79 -0.44 8.31
CA ILE A 39 -7.39 0.00 8.28
C ILE A 39 -7.34 1.49 8.60
N ARG A 40 -6.70 1.84 9.73
CA ARG A 40 -6.49 3.22 10.17
C ARG A 40 -5.03 3.61 10.06
N VAL A 41 -4.77 4.72 9.38
CA VAL A 41 -3.43 5.30 9.27
C VAL A 41 -3.36 6.59 10.07
N TYR A 42 -2.40 6.63 11.00
CA TYR A 42 -2.09 7.79 11.82
C TYR A 42 -0.87 8.50 11.21
N PRO A 43 -1.05 9.65 10.52
CA PRO A 43 0.08 10.34 9.94
C PRO A 43 0.91 11.03 11.03
N LEU A 44 2.24 10.99 10.88
CA LEU A 44 3.17 11.64 11.79
C LEU A 44 2.99 13.17 11.81
N ASN A 45 2.63 13.74 10.66
CA ASN A 45 2.36 15.16 10.49
C ASN A 45 0.86 15.36 10.24
N LEU A 46 0.11 15.63 11.31
CA LEU A 46 -1.33 15.91 11.22
C LEU A 46 -1.58 17.23 10.52
N GLN A 47 -2.30 17.18 9.41
CA GLN A 47 -2.78 18.38 8.70
C GLN A 47 -3.99 19.00 9.42
N ASN A 48 -4.82 18.16 10.04
CA ASN A 48 -5.98 18.56 10.82
C ASN A 48 -5.97 17.84 12.18
N PRO A 49 -5.78 18.55 13.31
CA PRO A 49 -5.80 17.95 14.64
C PRO A 49 -7.14 17.30 15.02
N GLN A 50 -8.24 17.71 14.39
CA GLN A 50 -9.58 17.13 14.61
C GLN A 50 -9.78 15.81 13.84
N GLN A 51 -8.86 15.48 12.92
CA GLN A 51 -8.86 14.23 12.15
C GLN A 51 -7.53 13.50 12.37
N PRO A 52 -7.38 12.78 13.49
CA PRO A 52 -6.10 12.18 13.90
C PRO A 52 -5.67 10.99 13.04
N PHE A 53 -6.57 10.45 12.21
CA PHE A 53 -6.29 9.33 11.31
C PHE A 53 -7.15 9.39 10.05
N SER A 54 -6.71 8.63 9.05
CA SER A 54 -7.47 8.35 7.83
C SER A 54 -7.80 6.86 7.75
N ASN A 55 -9.03 6.55 7.35
CA ASN A 55 -9.42 5.18 7.02
C ASN A 55 -8.98 4.85 5.60
N ILE A 56 -8.42 3.65 5.42
CA ILE A 56 -8.03 3.11 4.12
C ILE A 56 -9.00 1.99 3.76
N ASN A 57 -9.61 2.10 2.58
CA ASN A 57 -10.46 1.06 2.02
C ASN A 57 -9.59 -0.11 1.50
N ILE A 58 -10.12 -1.33 1.51
CA ILE A 58 -9.45 -2.51 0.95
C ILE A 58 -9.10 -2.38 -0.54
N LEU A 59 -9.81 -1.53 -1.29
CA LEU A 59 -9.56 -1.22 -2.70
C LEU A 59 -8.62 -0.02 -2.88
N SER A 60 -7.99 0.46 -1.81
CA SER A 60 -7.06 1.58 -1.89
C SER A 60 -5.79 1.16 -2.61
N PRO A 61 -5.26 1.99 -3.53
CA PRO A 61 -3.95 1.76 -4.13
C PRO A 61 -2.79 1.69 -3.12
N ASN A 62 -3.00 2.13 -1.89
CA ASN A 62 -1.99 2.09 -0.85
C ASN A 62 -1.90 0.73 -0.13
N LEU A 63 -2.83 -0.19 -0.39
CA LEU A 63 -2.89 -1.47 0.31
C LEU A 63 -1.73 -2.41 -0.07
N ASP A 64 -1.45 -2.59 -1.37
CA ASP A 64 -0.36 -3.49 -1.78
C ASP A 64 1.01 -2.98 -1.33
N PRO A 65 1.32 -1.66 -1.40
CA PRO A 65 2.53 -1.13 -0.80
C PRO A 65 2.64 -1.40 0.70
N MET A 66 1.52 -1.39 1.43
CA MET A 66 1.49 -1.72 2.86
C MET A 66 1.81 -3.19 3.13
N ALA A 67 1.37 -4.10 2.26
CA ALA A 67 1.57 -5.54 2.41
C ALA A 67 2.92 -6.02 1.84
N TYR A 68 3.42 -5.35 0.79
CA TYR A 68 4.58 -5.78 0.00
C TYR A 68 5.64 -4.67 -0.14
N PRO A 69 6.22 -4.15 0.96
CA PRO A 69 7.20 -3.07 0.92
C PRO A 69 8.39 -3.31 -0.01
N VAL A 70 8.78 -4.57 -0.19
CA VAL A 70 9.90 -4.96 -1.08
C VAL A 70 9.57 -4.74 -2.56
N LEU A 71 8.29 -4.88 -2.94
CA LEU A 71 7.83 -4.66 -4.32
C LEU A 71 7.55 -3.18 -4.61
N PHE A 72 7.27 -2.39 -3.55
CA PHE A 72 6.93 -0.97 -3.62
C PHE A 72 7.90 -0.15 -2.76
N PRO A 73 9.20 -0.13 -3.10
CA PRO A 73 10.24 0.48 -2.26
C PRO A 73 10.03 1.99 -2.07
N TYR A 74 9.32 2.64 -2.98
CA TYR A 74 9.00 4.07 -2.91
C TYR A 74 7.52 4.32 -2.59
N GLY A 75 6.75 3.29 -2.23
CA GLY A 75 5.33 3.39 -1.93
C GLY A 75 4.49 3.74 -3.17
N GLU A 76 4.91 3.28 -4.35
CA GLU A 76 4.16 3.46 -5.59
C GLU A 76 2.75 2.86 -5.46
N PRO A 77 1.72 3.45 -6.08
CA PRO A 77 0.38 2.87 -6.08
C PRO A 77 0.39 1.41 -6.55
N GLY A 78 -0.21 0.54 -5.74
CA GLY A 78 -0.52 -0.84 -6.12
C GLY A 78 -1.79 -0.95 -6.94
N TRP A 79 -2.41 -2.12 -6.89
CA TRP A 79 -3.66 -2.40 -7.56
C TRP A 79 -4.76 -1.41 -7.14
N GLN A 80 -5.53 -0.96 -8.12
CA GLN A 80 -6.69 -0.09 -7.92
C GLN A 80 -7.78 -0.42 -8.96
N PRO A 81 -9.07 -0.28 -8.63
CA PRO A 81 -10.17 -0.72 -9.50
C PRO A 81 -10.15 -0.11 -10.91
N ASN A 82 -9.61 1.10 -11.06
CA ASN A 82 -9.59 1.83 -12.32
C ASN A 82 -8.25 1.74 -13.05
N TRP A 83 -7.37 0.82 -12.65
CA TRP A 83 -6.08 0.66 -13.33
C TRP A 83 -6.30 0.10 -14.72
N ARG A 84 -5.89 0.86 -15.74
CA ARG A 84 -5.94 0.42 -17.13
C ARG A 84 -4.63 -0.27 -17.45
N CYS A 85 -4.70 -1.43 -18.08
CA CYS A 85 -3.55 -1.98 -18.76
C CYS A 85 -3.20 -1.03 -19.89
N GLU A 86 -2.09 -0.31 -19.77
CA GLU A 86 -1.55 0.41 -20.90
C GLU A 86 -1.11 -0.62 -21.94
N TYR A 87 -1.59 -0.46 -23.17
CA TYR A 87 -1.11 -1.28 -24.27
C TYR A 87 0.37 -0.96 -24.48
N TYR A 88 1.23 -1.96 -24.38
CA TYR A 88 2.60 -1.83 -24.86
C TYR A 88 2.58 -1.64 -26.38
N GLU A 89 3.42 -0.74 -26.92
CA GLU A 89 3.55 -0.53 -28.36
C GLU A 89 3.84 -1.87 -29.06
N GLY A 90 2.85 -2.40 -29.78
CA GLY A 90 2.90 -3.72 -30.40
C GLY A 90 1.77 -4.68 -30.01
N ALA A 91 0.95 -4.35 -29.02
CA ALA A 91 -0.27 -5.10 -28.73
C ALA A 91 -1.32 -4.86 -29.82
N GLN A 92 -1.38 -5.76 -30.83
CA GLN A 92 -2.54 -5.84 -31.71
C GLN A 92 -3.71 -6.41 -30.89
N GLY A 93 -4.67 -5.55 -30.56
CA GLY A 93 -5.91 -5.98 -29.90
C GLY A 93 -6.65 -6.97 -30.80
N ASN A 94 -7.00 -8.13 -30.24
CA ASN A 94 -7.89 -9.06 -30.93
C ASN A 94 -9.26 -8.38 -31.07
N GLN A 95 -9.68 -8.17 -32.31
CA GLN A 95 -11.03 -7.71 -32.62
C GLN A 95 -11.99 -8.86 -32.32
N SER A 96 -12.90 -8.65 -31.37
CA SER A 96 -14.08 -9.50 -31.13
C SER A 96 -15.17 -9.21 -32.15
#